data_AF-A0A5T5CHW3-F1
#
_entry.id   AF-A0A5T5CHW3-F1
#
_cell.length_a   1.000
_cell.length_b   1.000
_cell.length_c   1.000
_cell.angle_alpha   90.00
_cell.angle_beta   90.00
_cell.angle_gamma   90.00
#
_symmetry.space_group_name_H-M   'P 1'
#
loop_
_entity.id
_entity.type
_entity.pdbx_description
1 polymer ?
#
loop_
_entity_poly.entity_id
_entity_poly.type
_entity_poly.pdbx_seq_one_letter_code
_entity_poly.pdbx_strand_id
1 'polypeptide(L)'
;MEITHMFNSSMYLPYTLFEPVTRFNDDSAGDMQCGDMGEEELLALGLNDISEKVDPYRLIRYPFPHPGGIDGYFGSSTSGIKISHSECVDILFTEMKELAGMFSFYGEYRFLIEELIGHFRYGNGSLFYSQPLN
;
A
#
# COMPACT_ATOMS: atom_id res chain seq x y z
N MET A 1 46.15 -23.64 29.63
CA MET A 1 45.55 -23.69 28.29
C MET A 1 44.07 -23.91 28.47
N GLU A 2 43.27 -23.34 27.58
CA GLU A 2 41.80 -23.36 27.50
C GLU A 2 41.05 -22.26 28.25
N ILE A 3 40.78 -21.18 27.48
CA ILE A 3 39.44 -20.60 27.45
C ILE A 3 39.09 -20.42 25.97
N THR A 4 38.20 -21.27 25.46
CA THR A 4 37.42 -20.98 24.27
C THR A 4 35.99 -21.40 24.53
N HIS A 5 35.23 -20.51 25.17
CA HIS A 5 33.78 -20.48 25.00
C HIS A 5 33.50 -20.09 23.55
N MET A 6 33.52 -21.08 22.65
CA MET A 6 32.96 -20.90 21.32
C MET A 6 31.45 -20.82 21.48
N PHE A 7 30.89 -19.64 21.22
CA PHE A 7 29.46 -19.47 21.00
C PHE A 7 29.06 -20.33 19.80
N ASN A 8 28.66 -21.58 20.06
CA ASN A 8 28.02 -22.42 19.08
C ASN A 8 26.55 -22.03 19.04
N SER A 9 26.22 -21.05 18.21
CA SER A 9 24.83 -20.71 17.92
C SER A 9 24.72 -20.52 16.42
N SER A 10 24.76 -21.64 15.71
CA SER A 10 24.30 -21.70 14.32
C SER A 10 22.79 -21.49 14.35
N MET A 11 22.34 -20.26 14.07
CA MET A 11 20.94 -20.00 13.72
C MET A 11 20.70 -20.59 12.33
N TYR A 12 19.81 -21.57 12.24
CA TYR A 12 19.32 -22.08 10.97
C TYR A 12 18.30 -21.10 10.41
N LEU A 13 18.51 -20.63 9.17
CA LEU A 13 17.57 -19.77 8.48
C LEU A 13 16.53 -20.59 7.71
N PRO A 14 15.28 -20.10 7.62
CA PRO A 14 14.78 -18.86 8.23
C PRO A 14 14.46 -19.01 9.74
N TYR A 15 14.69 -17.95 10.52
CA TYR A 15 14.41 -17.88 11.97
C TYR A 15 13.63 -16.62 12.31
N THR A 16 12.54 -16.76 13.07
CA THR A 16 11.69 -15.65 13.51
C THR A 16 12.31 -14.96 14.73
N LEU A 17 12.69 -13.70 14.57
CA LEU A 17 13.24 -12.89 15.67
C LEU A 17 12.16 -12.13 16.45
N PHE A 18 11.12 -11.69 15.74
CA PHE A 18 9.99 -10.97 16.28
C PHE A 18 8.72 -11.50 15.64
N GLU A 19 7.67 -11.58 16.43
CA GLU A 19 6.33 -11.89 15.96
C GLU A 19 5.35 -10.81 16.46
N PRO A 20 4.35 -10.44 15.64
CA PRO A 20 3.28 -9.54 16.08
C PRO A 20 2.53 -10.11 17.30
N VAL A 21 2.16 -9.25 18.25
CA VAL A 21 1.34 -9.63 19.41
C VAL A 21 -0.09 -9.96 18.99
N THR A 22 -0.64 -9.20 18.04
CA THR A 22 -1.95 -9.40 17.42
C THR A 22 -1.79 -9.96 16.02
N ARG A 23 -2.76 -10.75 15.56
CA ARG A 23 -2.72 -11.29 14.19
C ARG A 23 -2.98 -10.15 13.20
N PHE A 24 -2.39 -10.25 12.02
CA PHE A 24 -2.55 -9.26 10.95
C PHE A 24 -4.02 -8.98 10.56
N ASN A 25 -4.90 -9.97 10.70
CA ASN A 25 -6.34 -9.85 10.39
C ASN A 25 -7.22 -9.84 11.65
N ASP A 26 -6.68 -9.40 12.80
CA ASP A 26 -7.44 -9.27 14.04
C ASP A 26 -8.20 -7.94 14.06
N ASP A 27 -9.51 -7.98 13.83
CA ASP A 27 -10.40 -6.80 13.81
C ASP A 27 -10.55 -6.13 15.20
N SER A 28 -10.12 -6.82 16.26
CA SER A 28 -10.08 -6.27 17.61
C SER A 28 -8.80 -5.47 17.89
N ALA A 29 -7.80 -5.51 17.00
CA ALA A 29 -6.59 -4.73 17.14
C ALA A 29 -6.88 -3.23 16.99
N GLY A 30 -6.27 -2.40 17.85
CA GLY A 30 -6.61 -0.97 17.91
C GLY A 30 -6.29 -0.19 16.63
N ASP A 31 -5.25 -0.59 15.90
CA ASP A 31 -4.90 -0.03 14.58
C ASP A 31 -5.87 -0.48 13.48
N MET A 32 -6.46 -1.67 13.60
CA MET A 32 -7.49 -2.18 12.69
C MET A 32 -8.87 -1.53 12.89
N GLN A 33 -9.03 -0.69 13.92
CA GLN A 33 -10.26 0.05 14.24
C GLN A 33 -10.21 1.54 13.83
N CYS A 34 -9.09 2.01 13.29
CA CYS A 34 -8.84 3.43 13.01
C CYS A 34 -8.70 3.75 11.50
N GLY A 35 -9.42 3.03 10.64
CA GLY A 35 -9.20 3.09 9.18
C GLY A 35 -9.86 4.25 8.43
N ASP A 36 -10.91 4.86 8.98
CA ASP A 36 -11.67 5.89 8.30
C ASP A 36 -11.17 7.29 8.71
N MET A 37 -10.56 8.00 7.77
CA MET A 37 -10.16 9.42 7.93
C MET A 37 -10.87 10.27 6.88
N GLY A 38 -11.26 11.48 7.28
CA GLY A 38 -11.83 12.47 6.37
C GLY A 38 -10.79 13.15 5.48
N GLU A 39 -11.24 13.81 4.42
CA GLU A 39 -10.37 14.61 3.54
C GLU A 39 -9.52 15.64 4.30
N GLU A 40 -10.13 16.39 5.23
CA GLU A 40 -9.42 17.40 6.02
C GLU A 40 -8.29 16.81 6.87
N GLU A 41 -8.50 15.62 7.44
CA GLU A 41 -7.51 14.94 8.27
C GLU A 41 -6.35 14.41 7.42
N LEU A 42 -6.65 13.80 6.27
CA LEU A 42 -5.65 13.32 5.32
C LEU A 42 -4.78 14.49 4.81
N LEU A 43 -5.41 15.62 4.46
CA LEU A 43 -4.71 16.83 4.04
C LEU A 43 -3.85 17.42 5.17
N ALA A 44 -4.35 17.41 6.42
CA ALA A 44 -3.59 17.86 7.58
C ALA A 44 -2.36 16.97 7.87
N LEU A 45 -2.42 15.68 7.51
CA LEU A 45 -1.28 14.75 7.54
C LEU A 45 -0.31 14.94 6.36
N GLY A 46 -0.63 15.82 5.42
CA GLY A 46 0.21 16.12 4.26
C GLY A 46 0.02 15.17 3.08
N LEU A 47 -1.06 14.38 3.04
CA LEU A 47 -1.40 13.52 1.91
C LEU A 47 -2.00 14.35 0.76
N ASN A 48 -1.18 15.17 0.12
CA ASN A 48 -1.59 16.04 -0.98
C ASN A 48 -1.22 15.49 -2.37
N ASP A 49 -0.23 14.59 -2.43
CA ASP A 49 0.23 13.92 -3.64
C ASP A 49 0.00 12.40 -3.48
N ILE A 50 -1.04 11.90 -4.14
CA ILE A 50 -1.55 10.53 -3.94
C ILE A 50 -1.33 9.67 -5.19
N SER A 51 -1.33 10.27 -6.38
CA SER A 51 -1.36 9.55 -7.66
C SER A 51 -0.74 10.39 -8.77
N GLU A 52 0.04 9.74 -9.64
CA GLU A 52 0.58 10.38 -10.84
C GLU A 52 -0.49 10.55 -11.94
N LYS A 53 -1.64 9.89 -11.79
CA LYS A 53 -2.69 9.79 -12.81
C LYS A 53 -3.94 10.62 -12.49
N VAL A 54 -4.31 10.76 -11.21
CA VAL A 54 -5.54 11.44 -10.77
C VAL A 54 -5.33 12.32 -9.53
N ASP A 55 -6.18 13.34 -9.40
CA ASP A 55 -6.38 14.08 -8.14
C ASP A 55 -7.70 13.59 -7.52
N PRO A 56 -7.66 12.84 -6.41
CA PRO A 56 -8.87 12.29 -5.79
C PRO A 56 -9.72 13.35 -5.10
N TYR A 57 -9.12 14.42 -4.57
CA TYR A 57 -9.85 15.52 -3.92
C TYR A 57 -10.66 16.32 -4.93
N ARG A 58 -10.13 16.48 -6.15
CA ARG A 58 -10.81 17.22 -7.23
C ARG A 58 -11.57 16.32 -8.20
N LEU A 59 -11.47 15.00 -8.09
CA LEU A 59 -12.01 14.02 -9.04
C LEU A 59 -11.67 14.38 -10.49
N ILE A 60 -10.38 14.60 -10.74
CA ILE A 60 -9.86 14.86 -12.08
C ILE A 60 -8.77 13.85 -12.44
N ARG A 61 -8.68 13.53 -13.73
CA ARG A 61 -7.57 12.80 -14.31
C ARG A 61 -6.62 13.75 -15.01
N TYR A 62 -5.33 13.58 -14.79
CA TYR A 62 -4.32 14.38 -15.48
C TYR A 62 -4.22 13.97 -16.96
N PRO A 63 -4.12 14.93 -17.90
CA PRO A 63 -3.99 14.62 -19.33
C PRO A 63 -2.66 13.95 -19.69
N PHE A 64 -1.62 14.17 -18.87
CA PHE A 64 -0.33 13.49 -18.95
C PHE A 64 0.02 12.99 -17.54
N PRO A 65 0.64 11.80 -17.39
CA PRO A 65 1.14 11.35 -16.10
C PRO A 65 2.08 12.41 -15.53
N HIS A 66 1.85 12.83 -14.29
CA HIS A 66 2.57 13.95 -13.70
C HIS A 66 4.07 13.61 -13.62
N PRO A 67 4.97 14.37 -14.28
CA PRO A 67 6.40 14.18 -14.08
C PRO A 67 6.76 14.76 -12.70
N GLY A 68 6.81 13.89 -11.69
CA GLY A 68 7.34 14.13 -10.34
C GLY A 68 7.47 15.58 -9.88
N GLY A 69 6.48 16.05 -9.12
CA GLY A 69 6.68 17.03 -8.05
C GLY A 69 7.09 18.46 -8.41
N ILE A 70 6.70 19.01 -9.57
CA ILE A 70 7.03 20.40 -9.95
C ILE A 70 5.86 21.40 -9.88
N ASP A 71 4.74 21.09 -9.23
CA ASP A 71 3.64 22.05 -9.06
C ASP A 71 3.85 23.04 -7.89
N GLY A 72 4.88 22.85 -7.06
CA GLY A 72 5.24 23.80 -6.01
C GLY A 72 5.79 25.14 -6.53
N TYR A 73 6.08 25.27 -7.83
CA TYR A 73 6.79 26.45 -8.39
C TYR A 73 6.01 27.24 -9.45
N PHE A 74 4.99 26.66 -10.08
CA PHE A 74 4.18 27.35 -11.08
C PHE A 74 2.70 27.04 -10.83
N GLY A 75 1.96 28.03 -10.33
CA GLY A 75 0.53 27.95 -10.01
C GLY A 75 -0.39 27.78 -11.23
N SER A 76 -0.04 26.92 -12.16
CA SER A 76 -0.90 26.53 -13.27
C SER A 76 -1.72 25.34 -12.82
N SER A 77 -2.90 25.61 -12.25
CA SER A 77 -3.94 24.61 -12.05
C SER A 77 -4.07 23.75 -13.31
N THR A 78 -3.45 22.57 -13.29
CA THR A 78 -3.47 21.63 -14.39
C THR A 78 -4.95 21.33 -14.68
N SER A 79 -5.40 21.69 -15.87
CA SER A 79 -6.77 21.45 -16.30
C SER A 79 -6.92 19.95 -16.53
N GLY A 80 -7.34 19.23 -15.50
CA GLY A 80 -7.66 17.80 -15.60
C GLY A 80 -9.06 17.57 -16.17
N ILE A 81 -9.29 16.34 -16.65
CA ILE A 81 -10.61 15.90 -17.12
C ILE A 81 -11.39 15.42 -15.89
N LYS A 82 -12.60 15.95 -15.68
CA LYS A 82 -13.49 15.48 -14.62
C LYS A 82 -13.86 14.01 -14.86
N ILE A 83 -13.73 13.20 -13.82
CA ILE A 83 -14.05 11.77 -13.83
C ILE A 83 -15.06 11.44 -12.74
N SER A 84 -15.67 10.26 -12.85
CA SER A 84 -16.53 9.75 -11.79
C SER A 84 -15.73 9.30 -10.57
N HIS A 85 -16.35 9.27 -9.40
CA HIS A 85 -15.73 8.72 -8.20
C HIS A 85 -15.29 7.26 -8.41
N SER A 86 -16.15 6.40 -8.99
CA SER A 86 -15.81 5.00 -9.25
C SER A 86 -14.59 4.85 -10.14
N GLU A 87 -14.50 5.65 -11.21
CA GLU A 87 -13.35 5.66 -12.12
C GLU A 87 -12.08 6.14 -11.42
N CYS A 88 -12.17 7.17 -10.57
CA CYS A 88 -11.04 7.62 -9.75
C CYS A 88 -10.51 6.48 -8.87
N VAL A 89 -11.39 5.77 -8.17
CA VAL A 89 -10.97 4.67 -7.32
C VAL A 89 -10.41 3.49 -8.14
N ASP A 90 -10.97 3.19 -9.31
CA ASP A 90 -10.40 2.17 -10.20
C ASP A 90 -8.97 2.52 -10.64
N ILE A 91 -8.72 3.79 -10.96
CA ILE A 91 -7.38 4.26 -11.34
C ILE A 91 -6.41 4.13 -10.15
N LEU A 92 -6.79 4.56 -8.95
CA LEU A 92 -5.96 4.49 -7.75
C LEU A 92 -5.55 3.05 -7.41
N PHE A 93 -6.52 2.12 -7.39
CA PHE A 93 -6.22 0.72 -7.09
C PHE A 93 -5.38 0.05 -8.20
N THR A 94 -5.62 0.42 -9.47
CA THR A 94 -4.81 -0.08 -10.57
C THR A 94 -3.36 0.40 -10.47
N GLU A 95 -3.15 1.69 -10.19
CA GLU A 95 -1.82 2.27 -9.98
C GLU A 95 -1.10 1.66 -8.78
N MET A 96 -1.78 1.51 -7.64
CA MET A 96 -1.21 0.84 -6.46
C MET A 96 -0.77 -0.59 -6.80
N LYS A 97 -1.60 -1.34 -7.55
CA LYS A 97 -1.27 -2.70 -7.99
C LYS A 97 -0.05 -2.73 -8.91
N GLU A 98 0.01 -1.84 -9.90
CA GLU A 98 1.14 -1.72 -10.82
C GLU A 98 2.45 -1.40 -10.08
N LEU A 99 2.42 -0.40 -9.20
CA LEU A 99 3.58 0.03 -8.41
C LEU A 99 4.05 -1.06 -7.44
N ALA A 100 3.13 -1.72 -6.73
CA ALA A 100 3.46 -2.79 -5.81
C ALA A 100 4.04 -4.02 -6.54
N GLY A 101 3.49 -4.38 -7.71
CA GLY A 101 3.98 -5.49 -8.53
C GLY A 101 5.44 -5.34 -8.96
N MET A 102 5.93 -4.11 -9.13
CA MET A 102 7.34 -3.83 -9.42
C MET A 102 8.30 -4.27 -8.32
N PHE A 103 7.81 -4.44 -7.08
CA PHE A 103 8.61 -4.88 -5.94
C PHE A 103 8.40 -6.36 -5.58
N SER A 104 7.39 -7.02 -6.15
CA SER A 104 7.08 -8.43 -5.89
C SER A 104 7.38 -9.35 -7.06
N PHE A 105 8.08 -8.91 -8.11
CA PHE A 105 8.22 -9.64 -9.40
C PHE A 105 8.89 -11.03 -9.36
N TYR A 106 9.47 -11.46 -8.24
CA TYR A 106 10.20 -12.74 -8.11
C TYR A 106 9.78 -13.54 -6.87
N GLY A 107 9.86 -14.87 -6.97
CA GLY A 107 9.58 -15.82 -5.89
C GLY A 107 8.16 -16.41 -5.93
N GLU A 108 7.95 -17.45 -5.12
CA GLU A 108 6.69 -18.21 -5.04
C GLU A 108 5.49 -17.34 -4.64
N TYR A 109 5.74 -16.26 -3.90
CA TYR A 109 4.73 -15.36 -3.34
C TYR A 109 4.50 -14.08 -4.14
N ARG A 110 5.07 -13.97 -5.36
CA ARG A 110 5.04 -12.75 -6.18
C ARG A 110 3.66 -12.15 -6.43
N PHE A 111 2.64 -13.01 -6.53
CA PHE A 111 1.27 -12.63 -6.84
C PHE A 111 0.48 -12.18 -5.62
N LEU A 112 0.94 -12.48 -4.40
CA LEU A 112 0.16 -12.25 -3.19
C LEU A 112 -0.20 -10.78 -2.99
N ILE A 113 0.72 -9.87 -3.30
CA ILE A 113 0.46 -8.43 -3.14
C ILE A 113 -0.61 -7.95 -4.11
N GLU A 114 -0.60 -8.46 -5.35
CA GLU A 114 -1.60 -8.12 -6.36
C GLU A 114 -2.98 -8.68 -6.01
N GLU A 115 -3.03 -9.89 -5.45
CA GLU A 115 -4.26 -10.50 -4.95
C GLU A 115 -4.80 -9.74 -3.74
N LEU A 116 -3.94 -9.34 -2.81
CA LEU A 116 -4.30 -8.56 -1.62
C LEU A 116 -4.87 -7.20 -2.02
N ILE A 117 -4.22 -6.49 -2.94
CA ILE A 117 -4.70 -5.20 -3.44
C ILE A 117 -6.05 -5.37 -4.16
N GLY A 118 -6.22 -6.43 -4.93
CA GLY A 118 -7.52 -6.75 -5.53
C GLY A 118 -8.60 -7.00 -4.48
N HIS A 119 -8.24 -7.68 -3.39
CA HIS A 119 -9.15 -7.90 -2.27
C HIS A 119 -9.48 -6.61 -1.51
N PHE A 120 -8.55 -5.68 -1.33
CA PHE A 120 -8.88 -4.36 -0.75
C PHE A 120 -9.94 -3.62 -1.58
N ARG A 121 -9.92 -3.74 -2.91
CA ARG A 121 -10.90 -3.10 -3.80
C ARG A 121 -12.27 -3.77 -3.76
N TYR A 122 -12.32 -5.11 -3.76
CA TYR A 122 -13.55 -5.87 -4.02
C TYR A 122 -14.01 -6.77 -2.87
N GLY A 123 -13.20 -6.91 -1.82
CA GLY A 123 -13.41 -7.83 -0.70
C GLY A 123 -14.49 -7.41 0.27
N ASN A 124 -14.90 -6.14 0.25
CA ASN A 124 -16.05 -5.61 1.01
C ASN A 124 -16.04 -6.02 2.51
N GLY A 125 -14.88 -5.90 3.16
CA GLY A 125 -14.69 -6.23 4.58
C GLY A 125 -14.57 -7.73 4.90
N SER A 126 -14.62 -8.62 3.91
CA SER A 126 -14.32 -10.04 4.12
C SER A 126 -12.84 -10.25 4.46
N LEU A 127 -12.49 -11.37 5.08
CA LEU A 127 -11.10 -11.73 5.33
C LEU A 127 -10.37 -12.06 4.02
N PHE A 128 -9.13 -11.59 3.89
CA PHE A 128 -8.28 -11.98 2.78
C PHE A 128 -7.89 -13.46 2.90
N TYR A 129 -7.92 -14.17 1.77
CA TYR A 129 -7.51 -15.56 1.65
C TYR A 129 -6.71 -15.77 0.36
N SER A 130 -5.59 -16.47 0.46
CA SER A 130 -4.85 -16.97 -0.70
C SER A 130 -4.24 -18.33 -0.39
N GLN A 131 -4.24 -19.24 -1.36
CA GLN A 131 -3.75 -20.62 -1.18
C GLN A 131 -2.29 -20.70 -0.75
N PRO A 132 -1.34 -19.91 -1.28
CA PRO A 132 0.07 -20.00 -0.87
C PRO A 132 0.31 -19.62 0.60
N LEU A 133 -0.65 -18.97 1.27
CA LEU A 133 -0.55 -18.57 2.67
C LEU A 133 -1.07 -19.61 3.66
N ASN A 134 -1.56 -20.77 3.19
CA ASN A 134 -2.16 -21.83 4.01
C ASN A 134 -1.53 -23.20 3.73
#